data_AF-A0A850AG59-F1
#
_entry.id   AF-A0A850AG59-F1
#
_cell.length_a   1.000
_cell.length_b   1.000
_cell.length_c   1.000
_cell.angle_alpha   90.00
_cell.angle_beta   90.00
_cell.angle_gamma   90.00
#
_symmetry.space_group_name_H-M   'P 1'
#
loop_
_entity.id
_entity.type
_entity.pdbx_description
1 polymer ?
#
loop_
_entity_poly.entity_id
_entity_poly.type
_entity_poly.pdbx_seq_one_letter_code
_entity_poly.pdbx_strand_id
1 'polypeptide(L)' 'MKTSEFIEEKVLFEKAIEVLMNNLGPVETSRFLAISEKKRMESVKRHRLWQSGLDKDTFFNIIFKE' A
#
# COMPACT_ATOMS: atom_id res chain seq x y z
N MET A 1 9.45 15.03 -23.52
CA MET A 1 8.78 13.92 -22.80
C MET A 1 8.87 12.69 -23.68
N LYS A 2 9.29 11.53 -23.14
CA LYS A 2 9.26 10.29 -23.92
C LYS A 2 7.80 10.00 -24.26
N THR A 3 7.50 9.84 -25.55
CA THR A 3 6.18 9.44 -26.07
C THR A 3 5.81 8.12 -25.41
N SER A 4 4.80 8.11 -24.53
CA SER A 4 4.32 6.87 -23.95
C SER A 4 3.52 6.14 -25.02
N GLU A 5 4.16 5.21 -25.72
CA GLU A 5 3.44 4.25 -26.53
C GLU A 5 2.57 3.41 -25.59
N PHE A 6 1.27 3.36 -25.88
CA PHE A 6 0.34 2.56 -25.11
C PHE A 6 0.60 1.09 -25.43
N ILE A 7 1.23 0.37 -24.50
CA ILE A 7 1.51 -1.05 -24.63
C ILE A 7 0.26 -1.80 -24.17
N GLU A 8 -0.13 -2.83 -24.91
CA GLU A 8 -1.20 -3.74 -24.52
C GLU A 8 -0.92 -4.34 -23.14
N GLU A 9 -1.94 -4.41 -22.29
CA GLU A 9 -1.82 -4.78 -20.87
C GLU A 9 -1.08 -6.12 -20.68
N LYS A 10 -1.41 -7.12 -21.50
CA LYS A 10 -0.73 -8.42 -21.48
C LYS A 10 0.78 -8.31 -21.73
N VAL A 11 1.17 -7.54 -22.74
CA VAL A 11 2.57 -7.33 -23.11
C VAL A 11 3.32 -6.56 -22.03
N LEU A 12 2.64 -5.60 -21.39
CA LEU A 12 3.19 -4.87 -20.25
C LEU A 12 3.46 -5.82 -19.07
N PHE A 13 2.50 -6.69 -18.74
CA PHE A 13 2.65 -7.66 -17.66
C PHE A 13 3.82 -8.61 -17.92
N GLU A 14 3.92 -9.19 -19.12
CA GLU A 14 5.01 -10.11 -19.47
C GLU A 14 6.38 -9.44 -19.32
N LYS A 15 6.54 -8.21 -19.86
CA LYS A 15 7.78 -7.43 -19.72
C LYS A 15 8.11 -7.10 -18.26
N ALA A 16 7.11 -6.74 -17.47
CA ALA A 16 7.32 -6.41 -16.07
C ALA A 16 7.78 -7.64 -15.27
N ILE A 17 7.16 -8.80 -15.49
CA ILE A 17 7.56 -10.05 -14.85
C ILE A 17 8.97 -10.45 -15.27
N GLU A 18 9.31 -10.34 -16.55
CA GLU A 18 10.66 -10.61 -17.03
C GLU A 18 11.71 -9.74 -16.33
N VAL A 19 11.46 -8.43 -16.24
CA VAL A 19 12.35 -7.50 -15.52
C VAL A 19 12.49 -7.88 -14.05
N LEU A 20 11.39 -8.22 -13.37
CA LEU A 20 11.44 -8.64 -11.97
C LEU A 20 12.26 -9.92 -11.82
N MET A 21 12.00 -10.94 -12.64
CA MET A 21 12.72 -12.21 -12.61
C MET A 21 14.22 -12.03 -12.84
N ASN A 22 14.60 -11.17 -13.79
CA ASN A 22 16.00 -10.90 -14.12
C ASN A 22 16.74 -10.13 -13.01
N ASN A 23 16.06 -9.24 -12.28
CA ASN A 23 16.71 -8.37 -11.29
C ASN A 23 16.62 -8.90 -9.86
N LEU A 24 15.51 -9.56 -9.50
CA LEU A 24 15.22 -10.03 -8.15
C LEU A 24 15.37 -11.55 -8.01
N GLY A 25 15.33 -12.27 -9.13
CA GLY A 25 15.24 -13.72 -9.12
C GLY A 25 13.83 -14.21 -8.76
N PRO A 26 13.58 -15.53 -8.92
CA PRO A 26 12.25 -16.12 -8.78
C PRO A 26 11.64 -15.94 -7.38
N VAL A 27 12.45 -16.10 -6.33
CA VAL A 27 11.98 -16.06 -4.94
C VAL A 27 11.54 -14.65 -4.55
N GLU A 28 12.38 -13.64 -4.77
CA GLU A 28 12.04 -12.26 -4.41
C GLU A 28 11.00 -11.66 -5.36
N THR A 29 10.93 -12.12 -6.63
CA THR A 29 9.82 -11.74 -7.54
C THR A 29 8.48 -12.26 -7.02
N SER A 30 8.41 -13.53 -6.63
CA SER A 30 7.19 -14.10 -6.04
C SER A 30 6.80 -13.36 -4.77
N ARG A 31 7.76 -13.06 -3.90
CA ARG A 31 7.53 -12.26 -2.70
C ARG A 31 7.02 -10.87 -3.03
N PHE A 32 7.62 -10.17 -4.00
CA PHE A 32 7.20 -8.84 -4.44
C PHE A 32 5.75 -8.81 -4.95
N LEU A 33 5.37 -9.76 -5.80
CA LEU A 33 3.99 -9.89 -6.28
C LEU A 33 3.02 -10.26 -5.16
N ALA A 34 3.50 -10.99 -4.15
CA ALA A 34 2.76 -11.34 -2.95
C ALA A 34 2.75 -10.24 -1.88
N ILE A 35 3.49 -9.13 -2.06
CA ILE A 35 3.29 -7.91 -1.28
C ILE A 35 1.94 -7.37 -1.71
N SER A 36 0.88 -7.93 -1.12
CA SER A 36 -0.47 -7.43 -1.27
C SER A 36 -0.41 -5.95 -0.96
N GLU A 37 -0.89 -5.13 -1.87
CA GLU A 37 -1.11 -3.72 -1.59
C GLU A 37 -1.95 -3.70 -0.31
N LYS A 38 -1.36 -3.20 0.78
CA LYS A 38 -2.02 -3.19 2.09
C LYS A 38 -3.28 -2.36 1.87
N LYS A 39 -4.43 -3.02 1.66
CA LYS A 39 -5.64 -2.37 1.18
C LYS A 39 -5.84 -1.15 2.05
N ARG A 40 -5.71 0.03 1.44
CA ARG A 40 -5.76 1.28 2.18
C ARG A 40 -7.07 1.26 2.96
N MET A 41 -6.98 1.18 4.28
CA MET A 41 -8.15 1.35 5.10
C MET A 41 -8.64 2.77 4.85
N GLU A 42 -9.90 2.88 4.44
CA GLU A 42 -10.57 4.16 4.26
C GLU A 42 -10.30 5.03 5.51
N SER A 43 -9.95 6.29 5.28
CA SER A 43 -9.42 7.18 6.31
C SER A 43 -10.36 7.33 7.50
N VAL A 44 -11.68 7.41 7.28
CA VAL A 44 -12.68 7.48 8.36
C VAL A 44 -12.75 6.17 9.13
N LYS A 45 -12.76 5.01 8.46
CA LYS A 45 -12.71 3.69 9.14
C LYS A 45 -11.46 3.56 10.01
N ARG A 46 -10.31 3.98 9.49
CA ARG A 46 -9.04 3.98 10.23
C ARG A 46 -9.08 4.89 11.44
N HIS A 47 -9.63 6.09 11.28
CA HIS A 47 -9.77 7.05 12.36
C HIS A 47 -10.71 6.56 13.46
N ARG A 48 -11.86 5.96 13.09
CA ARG A 48 -12.80 5.37 14.06
C ARG A 48 -12.17 4.21 14.84
N LEU A 49 -11.41 3.36 14.17
CA LEU A 49 -10.69 2.27 14.84
C LEU A 49 -9.67 2.82 15.85
N TRP A 50 -8.92 3.84 15.46
CA TRP A 50 -8.03 4.54 16.37
C TRP A 50 -8.77 5.17 17.56
N GLN A 51 -9.88 5.88 17.31
CA GLN A 51 -10.73 6.48 18.37
C GLN A 51 -11.29 5.43 19.33
N SER A 52 -11.67 4.25 18.83
CA SER A 52 -12.21 3.17 19.66
C SER A 52 -11.21 2.59 20.66
N GLY A 53 -9.91 2.79 20.42
CA GLY A 53 -8.85 2.37 21.34
C GLY A 53 -8.51 3.42 22.40
N LEU A 54 -9.16 4.58 22.41
CA LEU A 54 -8.89 5.66 23.37
C LEU A 54 -9.86 5.61 24.54
N ASP A 55 -9.32 5.84 25.73
CA ASP A 55 -10.14 6.28 26.87
C ASP A 55 -10.49 7.75 26.69
N LYS A 56 -11.78 8.04 26.54
CA LYS A 56 -12.27 9.38 26.20
C LYS A 56 -11.84 10.40 27.25
N ASP A 57 -12.05 10.11 28.52
CA ASP A 57 -11.83 11.09 29.58
C ASP A 57 -10.34 11.39 29.75
N THR A 58 -9.49 10.36 29.73
CA THR A 58 -8.03 10.51 29.76
C THR A 58 -7.54 11.31 28.56
N PHE A 59 -8.01 10.98 27.35
CA PHE A 59 -7.59 11.67 26.13
C PHE A 59 -7.97 13.15 26.15
N PHE A 60 -9.21 13.46 26.53
CA PHE A 60 -9.68 14.84 26.61
C PHE A 60 -8.92 15.62 27.68
N ASN A 61 -8.65 15.00 28.84
CA ASN A 61 -7.85 15.61 29.90
C ASN A 61 -6.39 15.88 29.48
N ILE A 62 -5.84 15.16 28.50
CA ILE A 62 -4.49 15.43 27.97
C ILE A 62 -4.54 16.57 26.95
N ILE A 63 -5.49 16.52 26.01
CA ILE A 63 -5.54 17.46 24.87
C ILE A 63 -6.05 18.84 25.29
N PHE A 64 -7.00 18.89 26.22
CA PHE A 64 -7.66 20.13 26.64
C PHE A 64 -7.17 20.64 28.00
N LYS A 65 -6.01 20.18 28.48
CA LYS A 65 -5.33 20.79 29.63
C LYS A 65 -4.68 22.10 29.17
N GLU A 66 -5.26 23.23 29.61
CA GLU A 66 -4.58 24.52 29.67
C GLU A 66 -3.51 24.54 30.76
#